data_AF-A0A958SCY5-F1
#
_entry.id   AF-A0A958SCY5-F1
#
_cell.length_a   1.000
_cell.length_b   1.000
_cell.length_c   1.000
_cell.angle_alpha   90.00
_cell.angle_beta   90.00
_cell.angle_gamma   90.00
#
_symmetry.space_group_name_H-M   'P 1'
#
loop_
_entity.id
_entity.type
_entity.pdbx_description
1 polymer ?
#
loop_
_entity_poly.entity_id
_entity_poly.type
_entity_poly.pdbx_seq_one_letter_code
_entity_poly.pdbx_strand_id
1 'polypeptide(L)'
;MDLSAKLLSIQEYPFIIKRQVDKLVIYSPDLNLSYSELPIIQKLSPSQKPHYFQMLGIAVLKAWQKGELKKEEMIKKHLSVPLPSEDLVPSRPLNEPLLSPIQIAKKMGCHKDTIRRAIDRGELKCTMTPGGHRKVLQSVAEEWVRSSQVRPKGRPLSSLGKELCALN
;
A
#
# COMPACT_ATOMS: atom_id res chain seq x y z
N MET A 1 -0.94 31.01 0.17
CA MET A 1 -0.17 30.52 1.32
C MET A 1 -0.80 29.23 1.77
N ASP A 2 -0.16 28.12 1.44
CA ASP A 2 -0.74 26.78 1.56
C ASP A 2 -0.64 26.30 3.02
N LEU A 3 -1.80 26.13 3.66
CA LEU A 3 -1.93 25.77 5.08
C LEU A 3 -1.69 24.25 5.32
N SER A 4 -1.42 23.48 4.27
CA SER A 4 -1.34 22.00 4.31
C SER A 4 -0.11 21.46 5.04
N ALA A 5 1.03 22.19 5.05
CA ALA A 5 2.24 21.76 5.75
C ALA A 5 2.15 21.86 7.28
N LYS A 6 1.06 22.43 7.83
CA LYS A 6 1.00 22.84 9.23
C LYS A 6 0.70 21.73 10.24
N LEU A 7 0.43 20.49 9.83
CA LEU A 7 -0.02 19.44 10.78
C LEU A 7 0.44 18.01 10.52
N LEU A 8 1.33 17.73 9.56
CA LEU A 8 1.77 16.35 9.31
C LEU A 8 2.54 15.79 10.52
N SER A 9 2.03 14.74 11.15
CA SER A 9 2.68 14.09 12.31
C SER A 9 3.97 13.41 11.88
N ILE A 10 5.01 13.34 12.74
CA ILE A 10 6.21 12.55 12.40
C ILE A 10 5.89 11.09 12.09
N GLN A 11 4.76 10.60 12.62
CA GLN A 11 4.28 9.24 12.45
C GLN A 11 3.81 8.96 11.01
N GLU A 12 3.56 10.01 10.22
CA GLU A 12 3.20 9.91 8.81
C GLU A 12 4.43 9.75 7.91
N TYR A 13 5.64 9.98 8.44
CA TYR A 13 6.87 9.75 7.69
C TYR A 13 7.28 8.28 7.81
N PRO A 14 7.60 7.62 6.68
CA PRO A 14 8.03 6.24 6.70
C PRO A 14 9.37 6.10 7.46
N PHE A 15 9.41 5.12 8.36
CA PHE A 15 10.64 4.62 8.95
C PHE A 15 10.97 3.26 8.37
N ILE A 16 12.16 3.16 7.80
CA ILE A 16 12.66 1.92 7.22
C ILE A 16 13.64 1.29 8.20
N ILE A 17 13.38 0.04 8.57
CA ILE A 17 14.29 -0.77 9.36
C ILE A 17 15.11 -1.63 8.40
N LYS A 18 16.41 -1.35 8.30
CA LYS A 18 17.33 -2.05 7.40
C LYS A 18 18.42 -2.76 8.20
N ARG A 19 18.78 -3.95 7.73
CA ARG A 19 19.94 -4.70 8.21
C ARG A 19 21.22 -4.13 7.56
N GLN A 20 22.21 -3.74 8.37
CA GLN A 20 23.54 -3.34 7.91
C GLN A 20 24.60 -4.14 8.66
N VAL A 21 25.33 -5.02 7.97
CA VAL A 21 26.42 -5.89 8.49
C VAL A 21 26.13 -6.51 9.88
N ASP A 22 26.39 -5.77 10.95
CA ASP A 22 26.31 -6.13 12.37
C ASP A 22 25.22 -5.38 13.18
N LYS A 23 24.50 -4.44 12.57
CA LYS A 23 23.48 -3.61 13.21
C LYS A 23 22.18 -3.44 12.41
N LEU A 24 21.08 -3.24 13.12
CA LEU A 24 19.84 -2.70 12.56
C LEU A 24 19.94 -1.19 12.55
N VAL A 25 19.65 -0.62 11.39
CA VAL A 25 19.55 0.82 11.16
C VAL A 25 18.09 1.14 10.90
N ILE A 26 17.55 2.04 11.71
CA ILE A 26 16.25 2.66 11.46
C ILE A 26 16.56 3.97 10.75
N TYR A 27 15.91 4.30 9.65
CA TYR A 27 16.12 5.58 8.99
C TYR A 27 14.83 6.10 8.37
N SER A 28 14.70 7.43 8.34
CA SER A 28 13.65 8.11 7.60
C SER A 28 14.29 8.76 6.37
N PRO A 29 13.97 8.29 5.15
CA PRO A 29 14.58 8.80 3.92
C PRO A 29 14.23 10.28 3.70
N ASP A 30 12.98 10.65 3.93
CA ASP A 30 12.46 11.99 3.64
C ASP A 30 13.12 13.05 4.51
N LEU A 31 13.34 12.72 5.78
CA LEU A 31 13.98 13.62 6.73
C LEU A 31 15.51 13.53 6.71
N ASN A 32 16.06 12.63 5.89
CA ASN A 32 17.48 12.29 5.84
C ASN A 32 18.05 11.99 7.24
N LEU A 33 17.31 11.22 8.04
CA LEU A 33 17.65 10.88 9.41
C LEU A 33 17.99 9.41 9.54
N SER A 34 19.19 9.11 10.04
CA SER A 34 19.62 7.76 10.39
C SER A 34 19.70 7.57 11.90
N TYR A 35 19.33 6.37 12.33
CA TYR A 35 19.27 5.91 13.71
C TYR A 35 19.90 4.52 13.78
N SER A 36 20.92 4.34 14.61
CA SER A 36 21.66 3.08 14.60
C SER A 36 22.20 2.72 15.97
N GLU A 37 21.55 1.80 16.70
CA GLU A 37 22.15 1.26 17.94
C GLU A 37 21.71 -0.17 18.30
N LEU A 38 21.16 -0.97 17.36
CA LEU A 38 20.75 -2.33 17.71
C LEU A 38 21.65 -3.37 17.04
N PRO A 39 22.37 -4.21 17.81
CA PRO A 39 23.15 -5.28 17.23
C PRO A 39 22.22 -6.30 16.57
N ILE A 40 22.62 -6.83 15.42
CA ILE A 40 21.90 -7.94 14.78
C ILE A 40 22.19 -9.21 15.56
N ILE A 41 21.19 -9.69 16.29
CA ILE A 41 21.30 -10.96 17.00
C ILE A 41 20.71 -12.07 16.12
N GLN A 42 21.59 -12.86 15.48
CA GLN A 42 21.17 -13.93 14.56
C GLN A 42 20.40 -15.07 15.26
N LYS A 43 20.69 -15.31 16.55
CA LYS A 43 19.99 -16.28 17.39
C LYS A 43 19.73 -15.68 18.76
N LEU A 44 18.47 -15.34 19.01
CA LEU A 44 17.99 -14.92 20.33
C LEU A 44 17.48 -16.15 21.11
N SER A 45 18.07 -16.41 22.27
CA SER A 45 17.50 -17.37 23.21
C SER A 45 16.08 -16.92 23.63
N PRO A 46 15.14 -17.83 23.94
CA PRO A 46 13.78 -17.47 24.33
C PRO A 46 13.70 -16.43 25.46
N SER A 47 14.63 -16.49 26.43
CA SER A 47 14.77 -15.54 27.53
C SER A 47 15.26 -14.14 27.11
N GLN A 48 15.98 -14.03 25.99
CA GLN A 48 16.55 -12.77 25.49
C GLN A 48 15.60 -12.03 24.54
N LYS A 49 14.65 -12.74 23.91
CA LYS A 49 13.68 -12.17 22.96
C LYS A 49 12.91 -10.97 23.54
N PRO A 50 12.29 -11.06 24.74
CA PRO A 50 11.49 -9.94 25.26
C PRO A 50 12.32 -8.66 25.41
N HIS A 51 13.52 -8.79 25.98
CA HIS A 51 14.43 -7.67 26.18
C HIS A 51 14.87 -7.05 24.84
N TYR A 52 15.20 -7.87 23.84
CA TYR A 52 15.58 -7.38 22.53
C TYR A 52 14.45 -6.62 21.83
N PHE A 53 13.21 -7.12 21.88
CA PHE A 53 12.07 -6.41 21.31
C PHE A 53 11.76 -5.10 22.07
N GLN A 54 11.99 -5.07 23.38
CA GLN A 54 11.89 -3.83 24.15
C GLN A 54 12.93 -2.80 23.70
N MET A 55 14.19 -3.21 23.51
CA MET A 55 15.22 -2.33 22.96
C MET A 55 14.87 -1.84 21.55
N LEU A 56 14.30 -2.71 20.71
CA LEU A 56 13.79 -2.32 19.39
C LEU A 56 12.70 -1.26 19.47
N GLY A 57 11.70 -1.46 20.33
CA GLY A 57 10.64 -0.48 20.56
C GLY A 57 11.20 0.87 21.02
N ILE A 58 12.13 0.85 21.98
CA ILE A 58 12.80 2.08 22.46
C ILE A 58 13.56 2.77 21.33
N ALA A 59 14.26 2.03 20.47
CA ALA A 59 14.98 2.60 19.34
C ALA A 59 14.05 3.26 18.32
N VAL A 60 12.89 2.67 18.04
CA VAL A 60 11.86 3.26 17.18
C VAL A 60 11.29 4.54 17.80
N LEU A 61 10.96 4.53 19.10
CA LEU A 61 10.46 5.72 19.80
C LEU A 61 11.49 6.87 19.79
N LYS A 62 12.77 6.55 20.03
CA LYS A 62 13.87 7.52 19.92
C LYS A 62 13.99 8.07 18.49
N ALA A 63 13.75 7.24 17.48
CA ALA A 63 13.75 7.66 16.09
C ALA A 63 12.64 8.67 15.79
N TRP A 64 11.42 8.43 16.30
CA TRP A 64 10.33 9.40 16.20
C TRP A 64 10.64 10.70 16.92
N GLN A 65 11.14 10.64 18.15
CA GLN A 65 11.45 11.84 18.93
C GLN A 65 12.45 12.75 18.21
N LYS A 66 13.52 12.19 17.64
CA LYS A 66 14.50 12.99 16.88
C LYS A 66 13.92 13.51 15.56
N GLY A 67 13.00 12.76 14.95
CA GLY A 67 12.25 13.20 13.79
C GLY A 67 11.45 14.47 14.08
N GLU A 68 10.72 14.52 15.19
CA GLU A 68 10.01 15.72 15.64
C GLU A 68 10.98 16.88 15.90
N LEU A 69 12.09 16.63 16.61
CA LEU A 69 13.11 17.66 16.85
C LEU A 69 13.68 18.21 15.54
N LYS A 70 13.90 17.36 14.54
CA LYS A 70 14.41 17.79 13.23
C LYS A 70 13.40 18.65 12.48
N LYS A 71 12.13 18.25 12.52
CA LYS A 71 11.02 19.02 11.93
C LYS A 71 10.90 20.38 12.60
N GLU A 72 10.93 20.44 13.93
CA GLU A 72 10.95 21.71 14.67
C GLU A 72 12.15 22.58 14.30
N GLU A 73 13.34 21.99 14.15
CA GLU A 73 14.55 22.70 13.70
C GLU A 73 14.37 23.31 12.31
N MET A 74 13.77 22.56 11.38
CA MET A 74 13.49 23.04 10.02
C MET A 74 12.48 24.19 10.03
N ILE A 75 11.40 24.07 10.82
CA ILE A 75 10.40 25.13 10.98
C ILE A 75 11.05 26.40 11.57
N LYS A 76 11.87 26.27 12.62
CA LYS A 76 12.61 27.39 13.23
C LYS A 76 13.57 28.06 12.24
N LYS A 77 14.15 27.28 11.32
CA LYS A 77 15.04 27.77 10.25
C LYS A 77 14.28 28.29 9.01
N HIS A 78 12.94 28.34 9.05
CA HIS A 78 12.10 28.67 7.91
C HIS A 78 12.36 27.79 6.67
N LEU A 79 12.82 26.56 6.87
CA LEU A 79 13.00 25.56 5.82
C LEU A 79 11.69 24.82 5.58
N SER A 80 11.39 24.50 4.32
CA SER A 80 10.27 23.64 3.96
C SER A 80 10.50 22.22 4.48
N VAL A 81 9.54 21.70 5.23
CA VAL A 81 9.52 20.29 5.63
C VAL A 81 9.11 19.48 4.39
N PRO A 82 9.86 18.44 3.99
CA PRO A 82 9.50 17.59 2.87
C PRO A 82 8.17 16.90 3.15
N LEU A 83 7.36 16.65 2.13
CA LEU A 83 6.21 15.79 2.28
C LEU A 83 6.68 14.35 2.53
N PRO A 84 5.95 13.55 3.33
CA PRO A 84 6.25 12.14 3.48
C PRO A 84 6.17 11.47 2.12
N SER A 85 7.18 10.65 1.79
CA SER A 85 7.10 9.79 0.63
C SER A 85 5.89 8.88 0.78
N GLU A 86 5.16 8.66 -0.31
CA GLU A 86 4.15 7.60 -0.35
C GLU A 86 4.80 6.29 0.12
N ASP A 87 4.12 5.57 1.01
CA ASP A 87 4.61 4.29 1.50
C ASP A 87 5.06 3.43 0.31
N LEU A 88 6.35 3.05 0.26
CA LEU A 88 6.86 2.09 -0.72
C LEU A 88 6.14 0.74 -0.65
N VAL A 89 5.40 0.52 0.44
CA VAL A 89 4.43 -0.55 0.57
C VAL A 89 3.06 0.07 0.33
N PRO A 90 2.36 -0.21 -0.79
CA PRO A 90 0.98 0.22 -0.90
C PRO A 90 0.26 -0.25 0.36
N SER A 91 -0.38 0.68 1.06
CA SER A 91 -1.23 0.46 2.22
C SER A 91 -2.45 -0.35 1.79
N ARG A 92 -2.20 -1.60 1.37
CA ARG A 92 -3.26 -2.58 1.16
C ARG A 92 -3.97 -2.65 2.49
N PRO A 93 -5.30 -2.48 2.54
CA PRO A 93 -6.04 -2.74 3.77
C PRO A 93 -5.66 -4.17 4.19
N LEU A 94 -5.10 -4.33 5.40
CA LEU A 94 -4.55 -5.60 5.89
C LEU A 94 -5.53 -6.80 5.75
N ASN A 95 -6.82 -6.49 5.61
CA ASN A 95 -7.91 -7.46 5.49
C ASN A 95 -8.55 -7.55 4.10
N GLU A 96 -8.02 -6.86 3.10
CA GLU A 96 -8.65 -6.89 1.78
C GLU A 96 -8.31 -8.17 1.02
N PRO A 97 -9.29 -8.99 0.62
CA PRO A 97 -9.02 -10.26 -0.05
C PRO A 97 -8.44 -10.05 -1.46
N LEU A 98 -7.34 -10.74 -1.75
CA LEU A 98 -6.80 -10.88 -3.11
C LEU A 98 -7.46 -12.07 -3.79
N LEU A 99 -8.21 -11.79 -4.85
CA LEU A 99 -8.95 -12.79 -5.59
C LEU A 99 -8.23 -13.12 -6.91
N SER A 100 -8.35 -14.37 -7.35
CA SER A 100 -7.96 -14.76 -8.70
C SER A 100 -8.95 -14.21 -9.73
N PRO A 101 -8.56 -14.07 -11.01
CA PRO A 101 -9.48 -13.65 -12.07
C PRO A 101 -10.77 -14.48 -12.14
N ILE A 102 -10.68 -15.77 -11.83
CA ILE A 102 -11.84 -16.68 -11.80
C ILE A 102 -12.75 -16.37 -10.61
N GLN A 103 -12.17 -16.12 -9.43
CA GLN A 103 -12.94 -15.75 -8.24
C GLN A 103 -13.65 -14.41 -8.43
N ILE A 104 -12.99 -13.44 -9.07
CA ILE A 104 -13.60 -12.15 -9.41
C ILE A 104 -14.72 -12.35 -10.40
N ALA A 105 -14.51 -13.10 -11.47
CA ALA A 105 -15.54 -13.33 -12.48
C ALA A 105 -16.81 -13.95 -11.88
N LYS A 106 -16.66 -14.91 -10.96
CA LYS A 106 -17.77 -15.48 -10.21
C LYS A 106 -18.47 -14.44 -9.33
N LYS A 107 -17.70 -13.63 -8.60
CA LYS A 107 -18.22 -12.63 -7.66
C LYS A 107 -18.93 -11.48 -8.36
N MET A 108 -18.42 -11.06 -9.51
CA MET A 108 -18.92 -9.91 -10.28
C MET A 108 -19.94 -10.29 -11.36
N GLY A 109 -20.29 -11.59 -11.50
CA GLY A 109 -21.26 -12.04 -12.48
C GLY A 109 -20.83 -11.84 -13.94
N CYS A 110 -19.53 -11.82 -14.23
CA CYS A 110 -18.98 -11.61 -15.57
C CYS A 110 -18.21 -12.85 -16.08
N HIS A 111 -17.84 -12.84 -17.37
CA HIS A 111 -17.06 -13.94 -17.94
C HIS A 111 -15.60 -13.85 -17.48
N LYS A 112 -14.96 -14.99 -17.22
CA LYS A 112 -13.53 -15.06 -16.81
C LYS A 112 -12.62 -14.32 -17.79
N ASP A 113 -12.93 -14.39 -19.08
CA ASP A 113 -12.12 -13.76 -20.13
C ASP A 113 -12.30 -12.25 -20.16
N THR A 114 -13.43 -11.72 -19.69
CA THR A 114 -13.63 -10.27 -19.51
C THR A 114 -12.62 -9.73 -18.51
N ILE A 115 -12.48 -10.38 -17.35
CA ILE A 115 -11.50 -10.00 -16.32
C ILE A 115 -10.07 -10.16 -16.84
N ARG A 116 -9.76 -11.25 -17.55
CA ARG A 116 -8.42 -11.46 -18.11
C ARG A 116 -8.05 -10.37 -19.11
N ARG A 117 -8.96 -10.04 -20.04
CA ARG A 117 -8.75 -8.96 -21.02
C ARG A 117 -8.60 -7.60 -20.37
N ALA A 118 -9.40 -7.29 -19.33
CA ALA A 118 -9.25 -6.04 -18.59
C ALA A 118 -7.86 -5.93 -17.93
N ILE A 119 -7.35 -7.02 -17.38
CA ILE A 119 -5.98 -7.07 -16.86
C ILE A 119 -4.95 -6.91 -17.98
N ASP A 120 -5.09 -7.65 -19.08
CA ASP A 120 -4.13 -7.62 -20.20
C ASP A 120 -4.08 -6.23 -20.87
N ARG A 121 -5.19 -5.49 -20.86
CA ARG A 121 -5.28 -4.10 -21.36
C ARG A 121 -4.81 -3.04 -20.37
N GLY A 122 -4.49 -3.43 -19.14
CA GLY A 122 -4.13 -2.50 -18.07
C GLY A 122 -5.31 -1.72 -17.47
N GLU A 123 -6.55 -2.04 -17.84
CA GLU A 123 -7.77 -1.43 -17.29
C GLU A 123 -8.04 -1.89 -15.85
N LEU A 124 -7.61 -3.11 -15.50
CA LEU A 124 -7.73 -3.68 -14.16
C LEU A 124 -6.36 -4.01 -13.58
N LYS A 125 -5.94 -3.27 -12.55
CA LYS A 125 -4.65 -3.45 -11.89
C LYS A 125 -4.57 -4.81 -11.18
N CYS A 126 -3.48 -5.53 -11.38
CA CYS A 126 -3.22 -6.81 -10.73
C CYS A 126 -1.81 -6.89 -10.14
N THR A 127 -1.64 -7.76 -9.16
CA THR A 127 -0.35 -8.16 -8.58
C THR A 127 -0.03 -9.58 -9.03
N MET A 128 1.24 -9.82 -9.37
CA MET A 128 1.74 -11.14 -9.72
C MET A 128 2.29 -11.84 -8.49
N THR A 129 1.88 -13.09 -8.26
CA THR A 129 2.54 -13.93 -7.25
C THR A 129 3.87 -14.47 -7.79
N PRO A 130 4.79 -14.93 -6.91
CA PRO A 130 6.04 -15.58 -7.34
C PRO A 130 5.82 -16.77 -8.30
N GLY A 131 4.67 -17.44 -8.23
CA GLY A 131 4.28 -18.53 -9.14
C GLY A 131 3.61 -18.08 -10.44
N GLY A 132 3.61 -16.78 -10.76
CA GLY A 132 3.04 -16.25 -12.01
C GLY A 132 1.52 -16.19 -12.04
N HIS A 133 0.83 -16.32 -10.90
CA HIS A 133 -0.63 -16.20 -10.85
C HIS A 133 -1.06 -14.76 -10.60
N ARG A 134 -2.07 -14.33 -11.35
CA ARG A 134 -2.67 -12.98 -11.22
C ARG A 134 -3.56 -12.94 -9.99
N LYS A 135 -3.38 -11.89 -9.19
CA LYS A 135 -4.20 -11.58 -8.02
C LYS A 135 -4.66 -10.13 -8.13
N VAL A 136 -5.91 -9.88 -7.83
CA VAL A 136 -6.50 -8.54 -7.93
C VAL A 136 -7.24 -8.27 -6.62
N LEU A 137 -7.14 -7.03 -6.15
CA LEU A 137 -7.84 -6.57 -4.97
C LEU A 137 -9.35 -6.52 -5.26
N GLN A 138 -10.15 -6.97 -4.30
CA GLN A 138 -11.58 -7.03 -4.49
C GLN A 138 -12.19 -5.63 -4.75
N SER A 139 -11.78 -4.61 -3.99
CA SER A 139 -12.27 -3.23 -4.15
C SER A 139 -11.98 -2.68 -5.54
N VAL A 140 -10.76 -2.90 -6.04
CA VAL A 140 -10.34 -2.48 -7.39
C VAL A 140 -11.21 -3.16 -8.46
N ALA A 141 -11.53 -4.44 -8.28
CA ALA A 141 -12.43 -5.13 -9.19
C ALA A 141 -13.88 -4.61 -9.11
N GLU A 142 -14.37 -4.29 -7.92
CA GLU A 142 -15.71 -3.72 -7.71
C GLU A 142 -15.82 -2.32 -8.32
N GLU A 143 -14.81 -1.48 -8.13
CA GLU A 143 -14.72 -0.15 -8.72
C GLU A 143 -14.64 -0.22 -10.24
N TRP A 144 -13.83 -1.12 -10.78
CA TRP A 144 -13.75 -1.35 -12.21
C TRP A 144 -15.09 -1.80 -12.80
N VAL A 145 -15.83 -2.70 -12.13
CA VAL A 145 -17.17 -3.13 -12.56
C VAL A 145 -18.21 -2.03 -12.42
N ARG A 146 -18.07 -1.13 -11.43
CA ARG A 146 -18.97 0.01 -11.25
C ARG A 146 -18.75 1.07 -12.33
N SER A 147 -17.50 1.32 -12.69
CA SER A 147 -17.09 2.34 -13.67
C SER A 147 -17.23 1.86 -15.11
N SER A 148 -16.91 0.59 -15.37
CA SER A 148 -17.10 -0.04 -16.66
C SER A 148 -18.53 -0.55 -16.74
N GLN A 149 -19.29 -0.25 -17.80
CA GLN A 149 -20.61 -0.84 -18.04
C GLN A 149 -20.50 -2.34 -18.36
N VAL A 150 -19.95 -3.15 -17.45
CA VAL A 150 -19.65 -4.56 -17.64
C VAL A 150 -20.96 -5.31 -17.79
N ARG A 151 -21.17 -5.88 -18.97
CA ARG A 151 -22.37 -6.67 -19.25
C ARG A 151 -22.40 -7.90 -18.34
N PRO A 152 -23.48 -8.12 -17.58
CA PRO A 152 -23.63 -9.36 -16.82
C PRO A 152 -23.72 -10.56 -17.77
N LYS A 153 -23.16 -11.69 -17.34
CA LYS A 153 -23.12 -12.92 -18.12
C LYS A 153 -24.55 -13.37 -18.49
N GLY A 154 -24.81 -13.53 -19.78
CA GLY A 154 -26.06 -14.12 -20.29
C GLY A 154 -27.12 -13.16 -20.83
N ARG A 155 -26.86 -11.84 -20.90
CA ARG A 155 -27.78 -10.92 -21.61
C ARG A 155 -27.51 -11.00 -23.13
N PRO A 156 -28.44 -11.53 -23.95
CA PRO A 156 -28.23 -11.66 -25.39
C PRO A 156 -28.15 -10.28 -26.05
N LEU A 157 -27.27 -10.12 -27.06
CA LEU A 157 -27.13 -8.88 -27.84
C LEU A 157 -28.46 -8.43 -28.49
N SER A 158 -29.39 -9.35 -28.69
CA SER A 158 -30.71 -9.09 -29.30
C SER A 158 -31.67 -8.30 -28.41
N SER A 159 -31.45 -8.20 -27.10
CA SER A 159 -32.35 -7.41 -26.23
C SER A 159 -32.08 -5.91 -26.26
N LEU A 160 -30.89 -5.47 -26.73
CA LEU A 160 -30.57 -4.05 -26.93
C LEU A 160 -31.17 -3.48 -28.23
N GLY A 161 -31.39 -4.33 -29.24
CA GLY A 161 -32.05 -3.92 -30.48
C GLY A 161 -33.53 -3.58 -30.31
N LYS A 162 -34.20 -4.12 -29.29
CA LYS A 162 -35.61 -3.81 -29.02
C LYS A 162 -35.81 -2.52 -28.20
N GLU A 163 -34.84 -2.13 -27.37
CA GLU A 163 -34.92 -0.87 -26.61
C GLU A 163 -34.54 0.36 -27.47
N LEU A 164 -33.67 0.20 -28.46
CA LEU A 164 -33.36 1.27 -29.43
C LEU A 164 -34.45 1.45 -30.50
N CYS A 165 -35.18 0.39 -30.85
CA CYS A 165 -36.32 0.49 -31.79
C CYS A 165 -37.65 0.90 -31.13
N ALA A 166 -37.73 0.96 -29.79
CA ALA A 166 -38.92 1.45 -29.08
C ALA A 166 -38.90 2.97 -28.81
N LEU A 167 -37.86 3.66 -29.31
CA LEU A 167 -37.67 5.11 -29.22
C LEU A 167 -37.78 5.81 -30.59
N ASN A 168 -38.27 5.13 -31.62
CA ASN A 168 -38.66 5.72 -32.91
C ASN A 168 -40.13 5.41 -33.22
#